data_AF-A0A9E4H3Y2-F1
#
_entry.id   AF-A0A9E4H3Y2-F1
#
_cell.length_a   1.000
_cell.length_b   1.000
_cell.length_c   1.000
_cell.angle_alpha   90.00
_cell.angle_beta   90.00
_cell.angle_gamma   90.00
#
_symmetry.space_group_name_H-M   'P 1'
#
loop_
_entity.id
_entity.type
_entity.pdbx_description
1 polymer ?
#
loop_
_entity_poly.entity_id
_entity_poly.type
_entity_poly.pdbx_seq_one_letter_code
_entity_poly.pdbx_strand_id
1 'polypeptide(L)'
;MVDKRLYLPEVWTSDDARCRAAGVPEERRAYRSKTELALEMVEQALARGHLQAGWVAGDDAFGTSPSFREGVSALGMRYVLDVPTNFTVWPEALEWTSPAYQDAGRPRQPRLRSGQQQTLGERAADIPEEDWQTITVAQGSQGLRVYQFSAQRVRPTARRRPGEVYWAVRRRNLDGSEPRYYLSNAPDDTPLETLAYVGGSRWRIETEFETEKSDVGLDEYETRTWAGWHHHITMCLLGGAFLLTLQQDWGEKMPQITRPQVYRVVRELLPKERFGPEELLGWLADVQARNERARRSHQKRRAALNPHASGLPPCLFAEANPLRTNPLGHARTASIPARDSAVGPHPAGEI
;
A
#
# COMPACT_ATOMS: atom_id res chain seq x y z
N MET A 1 -2.93 -9.35 -3.05
CA MET A 1 -4.00 -8.32 -2.86
C MET A 1 -5.25 -8.68 -3.67
N VAL A 2 -6.44 -8.07 -3.41
CA VAL A 2 -7.72 -8.50 -4.06
C VAL A 2 -8.58 -7.40 -4.68
N ASP A 3 -8.38 -6.12 -4.36
CA ASP A 3 -9.14 -5.00 -4.96
C ASP A 3 -8.26 -3.74 -5.03
N LYS A 4 -8.73 -2.72 -5.76
CA LYS A 4 -8.00 -1.47 -6.05
C LYS A 4 -8.93 -0.29 -6.34
N ARG A 5 -8.47 0.90 -5.97
CA ARG A 5 -9.05 2.19 -6.38
C ARG A 5 -7.95 3.18 -6.73
N LEU A 6 -8.09 3.87 -7.85
CA LEU A 6 -7.19 4.96 -8.20
C LEU A 6 -7.60 6.23 -7.44
N TYR A 7 -6.69 6.77 -6.65
CA TYR A 7 -6.87 8.08 -6.01
C TYR A 7 -6.50 9.19 -6.99
N LEU A 8 -7.44 10.12 -7.23
CA LEU A 8 -7.21 11.33 -8.00
C LEU A 8 -7.16 12.53 -7.05
N PRO A 9 -6.02 13.25 -6.94
CA PRO A 9 -5.96 14.46 -6.13
C PRO A 9 -6.79 15.59 -6.75
N GLU A 10 -7.15 16.60 -5.97
CA GLU A 10 -8.01 17.71 -6.42
C GLU A 10 -7.51 18.40 -7.70
N VAL A 11 -6.20 18.55 -7.86
CA VAL A 11 -5.58 19.14 -9.06
C VAL A 11 -5.87 18.34 -10.34
N TRP A 12 -6.19 17.05 -10.24
CA TRP A 12 -6.64 16.24 -11.37
C TRP A 12 -8.13 16.42 -11.63
N THR A 13 -8.95 16.29 -10.58
CA THR A 13 -10.42 16.35 -10.69
C THR A 13 -10.93 17.75 -11.06
N SER A 14 -10.14 18.79 -10.80
CA SER A 14 -10.45 20.18 -11.18
C SER A 14 -10.06 20.53 -12.63
N ASP A 15 -9.39 19.61 -13.35
CA ASP A 15 -8.96 19.79 -14.74
C ASP A 15 -9.72 18.81 -15.65
N ASP A 16 -10.90 19.25 -16.11
CA ASP A 16 -11.79 18.43 -16.94
C ASP A 16 -11.17 18.07 -18.30
N ALA A 17 -10.32 18.93 -18.87
CA ALA A 17 -9.59 18.61 -20.10
C ALA A 17 -8.61 17.44 -19.87
N ARG A 18 -7.89 17.47 -18.75
CA ARG A 18 -6.97 16.39 -18.36
C ARG A 18 -7.71 15.10 -18.02
N CYS A 19 -8.83 15.15 -17.29
CA CYS A 19 -9.67 13.99 -17.01
C CYS A 19 -10.19 13.34 -18.28
N ARG A 20 -10.70 14.14 -19.25
CA ARG A 20 -11.12 13.64 -20.56
C ARG A 20 -9.97 13.01 -21.33
N ALA A 21 -8.81 13.68 -21.39
CA ALA A 21 -7.64 13.17 -22.10
C ALA A 21 -7.13 11.83 -21.53
N ALA A 22 -7.24 11.65 -20.20
CA ALA A 22 -6.91 10.39 -19.54
C ALA A 22 -8.06 9.35 -19.57
N GLY A 23 -9.24 9.71 -20.07
CA GLY A 23 -10.40 8.80 -20.11
C GLY A 23 -11.01 8.50 -18.73
N VAL A 24 -10.92 9.43 -17.78
CA VAL A 24 -11.56 9.27 -16.46
C VAL A 24 -13.08 9.31 -16.61
N PRO A 25 -13.83 8.29 -16.14
CA PRO A 25 -15.29 8.27 -16.16
C PRO A 25 -15.88 9.49 -15.44
N GLU A 26 -17.00 10.03 -15.93
CA GLU A 26 -17.60 11.27 -15.40
C GLU A 26 -17.93 11.16 -13.91
N GLU A 27 -18.46 10.01 -13.49
CA GLU A 27 -18.79 9.70 -12.11
C GLU A 27 -17.56 9.57 -11.19
N ARG A 28 -16.35 9.47 -11.78
CA ARG A 28 -15.06 9.43 -11.06
C ARG A 28 -14.29 10.75 -11.15
N ARG A 29 -14.85 11.80 -11.77
CA ARG A 29 -14.23 13.14 -11.85
C ARG A 29 -14.49 14.02 -10.63
N ALA A 30 -15.39 13.64 -9.72
CA ALA A 30 -15.54 14.33 -8.44
C ALA A 30 -14.39 13.95 -7.49
N TYR A 31 -13.87 14.94 -6.75
CA TYR A 31 -12.85 14.67 -5.74
C TYR A 31 -13.38 13.70 -4.68
N ARG A 32 -12.53 12.74 -4.32
CA ARG A 32 -12.76 11.81 -3.23
C ARG A 32 -11.47 11.55 -2.48
N SER A 33 -11.58 11.60 -1.17
CA SER A 33 -10.49 11.26 -0.26
C SER A 33 -10.16 9.77 -0.32
N LYS A 34 -8.95 9.42 0.12
CA LYS A 34 -8.53 8.01 0.22
C LYS A 34 -9.41 7.20 1.17
N THR A 35 -9.91 7.82 2.24
CA THR A 35 -10.76 7.17 3.23
C THR A 35 -12.15 6.87 2.67
N GLU A 36 -12.74 7.78 1.89
CA GLU A 36 -13.99 7.52 1.16
C GLU A 36 -13.82 6.42 0.10
N LEU A 37 -12.67 6.37 -0.59
CA LEU A 37 -12.37 5.30 -1.54
C LEU A 37 -12.22 3.95 -0.85
N ALA A 38 -11.51 3.89 0.28
CA ALA A 38 -11.34 2.68 1.05
C ALA A 38 -12.67 2.19 1.65
N LEU A 39 -13.51 3.08 2.17
CA LEU A 39 -14.82 2.70 2.70
C LEU A 39 -15.71 2.10 1.61
N GLU A 40 -15.80 2.74 0.43
CA GLU A 40 -16.53 2.17 -0.72
C GLU A 40 -16.00 0.78 -1.11
N MET A 41 -14.68 0.56 -1.05
CA MET A 41 -14.10 -0.76 -1.32
C MET A 41 -14.56 -1.81 -0.31
N VAL A 42 -14.59 -1.46 0.98
CA VAL A 42 -15.08 -2.35 2.04
C VAL A 42 -16.57 -2.65 1.85
N GLU A 43 -17.39 -1.64 1.59
CA GLU A 43 -18.83 -1.78 1.31
C GLU A 43 -19.07 -2.73 0.14
N GLN A 44 -18.35 -2.54 -0.97
CA GLN A 44 -18.48 -3.38 -2.16
C GLN A 44 -17.98 -4.80 -1.93
N ALA A 45 -16.90 -4.98 -1.18
CA ALA A 45 -16.38 -6.29 -0.81
C ALA A 45 -17.41 -7.09 0.01
N LEU A 46 -18.03 -6.46 1.01
CA LEU A 46 -19.08 -7.07 1.82
C LEU A 46 -20.33 -7.37 0.98
N ALA A 47 -20.77 -6.42 0.15
CA ALA A 47 -21.95 -6.60 -0.71
C ALA A 47 -21.80 -7.75 -1.72
N ARG A 48 -20.57 -7.99 -2.22
CA ARG A 48 -20.27 -9.14 -3.09
C ARG A 48 -20.30 -10.48 -2.33
N GLY A 49 -20.09 -10.48 -1.01
CA GLY A 49 -20.20 -11.67 -0.16
C GLY A 49 -19.09 -12.73 -0.32
N HIS A 50 -18.07 -12.50 -1.14
CA HIS A 50 -16.98 -13.45 -1.36
C HIS A 50 -15.87 -13.40 -0.30
N LEU A 51 -15.74 -12.28 0.41
CA LEU A 51 -14.74 -12.09 1.46
C LEU A 51 -15.41 -12.16 2.83
N GLN A 52 -15.00 -13.14 3.64
CA GLN A 52 -15.42 -13.25 5.02
C GLN A 52 -14.43 -12.47 5.90
N ALA A 53 -14.82 -11.27 6.32
CA ALA A 53 -14.02 -10.43 7.20
C ALA A 53 -14.86 -9.89 8.35
N GLY A 54 -14.32 -9.95 9.58
CA GLY A 54 -14.91 -9.32 10.77
C GLY A 54 -14.18 -8.07 11.23
N TRP A 55 -13.00 -7.78 10.66
CA TRP A 55 -12.08 -6.76 11.14
C TRP A 55 -11.50 -5.92 9.99
N VAL A 56 -11.30 -4.64 10.25
CA VAL A 56 -10.55 -3.71 9.41
C VAL A 56 -9.31 -3.23 10.18
N ALA A 57 -8.14 -3.35 9.57
CA ALA A 57 -6.91 -2.76 10.08
C ALA A 57 -6.37 -1.72 9.07
N GLY A 58 -5.72 -0.67 9.56
CA GLY A 58 -5.30 0.45 8.72
C GLY A 58 -4.42 1.43 9.47
N ASP A 59 -3.69 2.25 8.72
CA ASP A 59 -2.81 3.28 9.26
C ASP A 59 -3.57 4.51 9.80
N ASP A 60 -2.82 5.52 10.23
CA ASP A 60 -3.32 6.73 10.86
C ASP A 60 -4.10 7.64 9.92
N ALA A 61 -3.90 7.55 8.60
CA ALA A 61 -4.71 8.26 7.62
C ALA A 61 -6.18 7.80 7.69
N PHE A 62 -6.42 6.53 7.98
CA PHE A 62 -7.76 5.97 8.20
C PHE A 62 -8.21 6.15 9.66
N GLY A 63 -7.33 5.88 10.62
CA GLY A 63 -7.68 5.93 12.03
C GLY A 63 -7.95 7.34 12.56
N THR A 64 -7.46 8.40 11.92
CA THR A 64 -7.80 9.79 12.28
C THR A 64 -9.12 10.26 11.66
N SER A 65 -9.60 9.62 10.60
CA SER A 65 -10.85 10.00 9.90
C SER A 65 -12.10 9.52 10.65
N PRO A 66 -12.92 10.43 11.25
CA PRO A 66 -14.13 10.02 11.95
C PRO A 66 -15.15 9.36 11.03
N SER A 67 -15.35 9.91 9.82
CA SER A 67 -16.29 9.36 8.84
C SER A 67 -15.93 7.94 8.41
N PHE A 68 -14.63 7.62 8.28
CA PHE A 68 -14.20 6.26 7.99
C PHE A 68 -14.52 5.30 9.14
N ARG A 69 -14.21 5.67 10.38
CA ARG A 69 -14.48 4.84 11.56
C ARG A 69 -15.97 4.60 11.77
N GLU A 70 -16.77 5.66 11.62
CA GLU A 70 -18.24 5.60 11.70
C GLU A 70 -18.80 4.72 10.58
N GLY A 71 -18.30 4.87 9.34
CA GLY A 71 -18.70 4.03 8.20
C GLY A 71 -18.39 2.56 8.41
N VAL A 72 -17.17 2.21 8.82
CA VAL A 72 -16.79 0.81 9.12
C VAL A 72 -17.67 0.23 10.22
N SER A 73 -17.99 1.02 11.26
CA SER A 73 -18.86 0.60 12.36
C SER A 73 -20.30 0.39 11.89
N ALA A 74 -20.82 1.26 11.00
CA ALA A 74 -22.15 1.15 10.42
C ALA A 74 -22.31 -0.09 9.53
N LEU A 75 -21.22 -0.60 8.95
CA LEU A 75 -21.19 -1.87 8.23
C LEU A 75 -21.15 -3.11 9.15
N GLY A 76 -21.22 -2.91 10.47
CA GLY A 76 -21.13 -3.98 11.47
C GLY A 76 -19.72 -4.56 11.61
N MET A 77 -18.71 -3.92 11.02
CA MET A 77 -17.32 -4.37 11.12
C MET A 77 -16.62 -3.80 12.35
N ARG A 78 -15.71 -4.61 12.89
CA ARG A 78 -14.79 -4.14 13.93
C ARG A 78 -13.55 -3.56 13.29
N TYR A 79 -12.82 -2.70 14.00
CA TYR A 79 -11.55 -2.18 13.49
C TYR A 79 -10.48 -2.10 14.57
N VAL A 80 -9.22 -2.13 14.15
CA VAL A 80 -8.05 -1.67 14.92
C VAL A 80 -7.25 -0.78 13.98
N LEU A 81 -7.35 0.54 14.15
CA LEU A 81 -6.71 1.52 13.26
C LEU A 81 -5.64 2.29 14.01
N ASP A 82 -4.47 2.46 13.40
CA ASP A 82 -3.40 3.29 13.94
C ASP A 82 -3.93 4.72 14.16
N VAL A 83 -3.47 5.37 15.20
CA VAL A 83 -3.73 6.80 15.47
C VAL A 83 -2.43 7.44 15.95
N PRO A 84 -2.23 8.74 15.70
CA PRO A 84 -1.01 9.40 16.10
C PRO A 84 -0.93 9.54 17.63
N THR A 85 0.29 9.71 18.16
CA THR A 85 0.54 9.87 19.61
C THR A 85 -0.24 11.03 20.23
N ASN A 86 -0.45 12.11 19.45
CA ASN A 86 -1.20 13.30 19.86
C ASN A 86 -2.72 13.16 19.66
N PHE A 87 -3.24 11.97 19.33
CA PHE A 87 -4.67 11.73 19.21
C PHE A 87 -5.35 11.95 20.57
N THR A 88 -6.41 12.76 20.60
CA THR A 88 -7.01 13.24 21.85
C THR A 88 -8.21 12.41 22.27
N VAL A 89 -8.17 11.97 23.52
CA VAL A 89 -9.19 11.13 24.14
C VAL A 89 -9.57 11.66 25.51
N TRP A 90 -10.71 11.22 25.99
CA TRP A 90 -11.16 11.39 27.37
C TRP A 90 -11.11 10.04 28.09
N PRO A 91 -11.00 10.02 29.42
CA PRO A 91 -11.20 8.81 30.22
C PRO A 91 -12.58 8.20 29.95
N GLU A 92 -12.72 6.88 30.18
CA GLU A 92 -14.02 6.21 30.09
C GLU A 92 -15.01 6.77 31.12
N ALA A 93 -14.56 6.87 32.38
CA ALA A 93 -15.34 7.41 33.49
C ALA A 93 -15.34 8.94 33.47
N LEU A 94 -16.53 9.52 33.29
CA LEU A 94 -16.76 10.96 33.27
C LEU A 94 -17.85 11.33 34.25
N GLU A 95 -17.61 12.32 35.10
CA GLU A 95 -18.63 12.84 36.01
C GLU A 95 -19.33 14.04 35.38
N TRP A 96 -20.65 14.02 35.31
CA TRP A 96 -21.47 15.13 34.82
C TRP A 96 -22.23 15.78 35.95
N THR A 97 -22.30 17.12 35.94
CA THR A 97 -23.21 17.88 36.78
C THR A 97 -24.41 18.31 35.96
N SER A 98 -25.60 17.90 36.38
CA SER A 98 -26.86 18.44 35.87
C SER A 98 -27.31 19.53 36.85
N PRO A 99 -27.42 20.80 36.44
CA PRO A 99 -27.99 21.82 37.30
C PRO A 99 -29.44 21.44 37.65
N ALA A 100 -29.85 21.66 38.90
CA ALA A 100 -31.24 21.44 39.31
C ALA A 100 -32.20 22.17 38.36
N TYR A 101 -33.25 21.48 37.92
CA TYR A 101 -34.30 22.06 37.08
C TYR A 101 -34.94 23.23 37.85
N GLN A 102 -35.02 24.40 37.21
CA GLN A 102 -35.74 25.56 37.74
C GLN A 102 -36.95 25.80 36.85
N ASP A 103 -38.14 25.94 37.44
CA ASP A 103 -39.44 25.98 36.76
C ASP A 103 -39.61 27.13 35.75
N ALA A 104 -38.65 28.06 35.69
CA ALA A 104 -38.63 29.17 34.74
C ALA A 104 -37.29 29.23 33.99
N GLY A 105 -37.19 28.50 32.87
CA GLY A 105 -36.08 28.65 31.91
C GLY A 105 -35.84 27.43 31.03
N ARG A 106 -35.05 27.63 29.96
CA ARG A 106 -34.54 26.52 29.14
C ARG A 106 -33.67 25.61 30.04
N PRO A 107 -33.86 24.28 30.04
CA PRO A 107 -33.02 23.37 30.81
C PRO A 107 -31.54 23.65 30.56
N ARG A 108 -30.76 23.88 31.62
CA ARG A 108 -29.32 24.12 31.49
C ARG A 108 -28.65 22.82 31.06
N GLN A 109 -27.78 22.89 30.05
CA GLN A 109 -27.06 21.70 29.59
C GLN A 109 -26.14 21.15 30.69
N PRO A 110 -26.02 19.81 30.84
CA PRO A 110 -25.07 19.19 31.75
C PRO A 110 -23.64 19.70 31.51
N ARG A 111 -22.89 19.93 32.58
CA ARG A 111 -21.48 20.35 32.53
C ARG A 111 -20.58 19.22 33.02
N LEU A 112 -19.49 18.97 32.30
CA LEU A 112 -18.50 17.99 32.70
C LEU A 112 -17.80 18.48 33.98
N ARG A 113 -17.80 17.64 35.02
CA ARG A 113 -17.23 17.91 36.34
C ARG A 113 -15.83 17.33 36.49
N SER A 114 -15.63 16.12 35.98
CA SER A 114 -14.37 15.37 36.07
C SER A 114 -14.10 14.59 34.79
N GLY A 115 -12.81 14.41 34.50
CA GLY A 115 -12.29 13.82 33.26
C GLY A 115 -11.74 14.91 32.34
N GLN A 116 -10.41 15.01 32.23
CA GLN A 116 -9.74 15.94 31.34
C GLN A 116 -9.38 15.24 30.03
N GLN A 117 -9.47 16.00 28.92
CA GLN A 117 -8.95 15.55 27.65
C GLN A 117 -7.42 15.42 27.72
N GLN A 118 -6.89 14.30 27.24
CA GLN A 118 -5.47 14.03 27.16
C GLN A 118 -5.14 13.42 25.81
N THR A 119 -3.89 13.52 25.38
CA THR A 119 -3.38 12.74 24.26
C THR A 119 -3.16 11.28 24.67
N LEU A 120 -3.15 10.38 23.68
CA LEU A 120 -2.81 8.98 23.94
C LEU A 120 -1.38 8.80 24.43
N GLY A 121 -0.45 9.65 23.98
CA GLY A 121 0.94 9.67 24.46
C GLY A 121 1.04 10.02 25.94
N GLU A 122 0.37 11.10 26.39
CA GLU A 122 0.33 11.47 27.82
C GLU A 122 -0.27 10.35 28.66
N ARG A 123 -1.41 9.77 28.23
CA ARG A 123 -2.03 8.65 28.95
C ARG A 123 -1.19 7.38 28.98
N ALA A 124 -0.27 7.21 28.04
CA ALA A 124 0.59 6.03 27.99
C ALA A 124 1.82 6.15 28.88
N ALA A 125 2.23 7.37 29.22
CA ALA A 125 3.34 7.62 30.15
C ALA A 125 3.02 7.16 31.58
N ASP A 126 1.74 7.18 31.95
CA ASP A 126 1.27 6.82 33.29
C ASP A 126 0.92 5.33 33.45
N ILE A 127 1.16 4.49 32.43
CA ILE A 127 0.79 3.06 32.48
C ILE A 127 1.84 2.29 33.30
N PRO A 128 1.44 1.60 34.39
CA PRO A 128 2.33 0.74 35.15
C PRO A 128 2.94 -0.38 34.29
N GLU A 129 4.16 -0.81 34.61
CA GLU A 129 4.85 -1.85 33.85
C GLU A 129 4.12 -3.20 33.89
N GLU A 130 3.40 -3.50 34.98
CA GLU A 130 2.57 -4.69 35.14
C GLU A 130 1.34 -4.75 34.21
N ASP A 131 0.89 -3.60 33.69
CA ASP A 131 -0.25 -3.51 32.77
C ASP A 131 0.17 -3.75 31.30
N TRP A 132 1.47 -3.97 31.05
CA TRP A 132 2.00 -4.37 29.75
C TRP A 132 2.11 -5.88 29.63
N GLN A 133 1.53 -6.43 28.56
CA GLN A 133 1.59 -7.85 28.25
C GLN A 133 2.45 -8.09 27.01
N THR A 134 3.37 -9.06 27.10
CA THR A 134 4.21 -9.48 25.97
C THR A 134 3.42 -10.44 25.08
N ILE A 135 3.16 -10.05 23.83
CA ILE A 135 2.32 -10.81 22.89
C ILE A 135 3.08 -11.05 21.58
N THR A 136 3.06 -12.30 21.13
CA THR A 136 3.53 -12.70 19.80
C THR A 136 2.41 -12.52 18.77
N VAL A 137 2.59 -11.62 17.81
CA VAL A 137 1.52 -11.26 16.84
C VAL A 137 1.67 -11.96 15.49
N ALA A 138 2.88 -12.38 15.13
CA ALA A 138 3.14 -13.06 13.86
C ALA A 138 4.48 -13.78 13.86
N GLN A 139 4.65 -14.69 12.91
CA GLN A 139 5.95 -15.22 12.51
C GLN A 139 6.47 -14.44 11.30
N GLY A 140 7.67 -13.87 11.41
CA GLY A 140 8.37 -13.19 10.32
C GLY A 140 9.57 -14.01 9.82
N SER A 141 10.18 -13.56 8.72
CA SER A 141 11.39 -14.19 8.15
C SER A 141 12.61 -14.16 9.09
N GLN A 142 12.64 -13.21 10.03
CA GLN A 142 13.68 -13.05 11.05
C GLN A 142 13.27 -13.63 12.42
N GLY A 143 12.21 -14.45 12.47
CA GLY A 143 11.69 -15.03 13.70
C GLY A 143 10.37 -14.40 14.16
N LEU A 144 10.01 -14.68 15.43
CA LEU A 144 8.74 -14.24 16.00
C LEU A 144 8.71 -12.71 16.13
N ARG A 145 7.58 -12.12 15.73
CA ARG A 145 7.27 -10.71 15.97
C ARG A 145 6.57 -10.60 17.31
N VAL A 146 7.34 -10.16 18.31
CA VAL A 146 6.91 -10.04 19.71
C VAL A 146 6.97 -8.58 20.12
N TYR A 147 5.91 -8.08 20.74
CA TYR A 147 5.81 -6.71 21.25
C TYR A 147 5.14 -6.71 22.61
N GLN A 148 5.27 -5.60 23.33
CA GLN A 148 4.46 -5.35 24.52
C GLN A 148 3.22 -4.55 24.16
N PHE A 149 2.08 -4.95 24.71
CA PHE A 149 0.79 -4.30 24.50
C PHE A 149 0.10 -3.94 25.81
N SER A 150 -0.67 -2.87 25.78
CA SER A 150 -1.59 -2.49 26.85
C SER A 150 -2.85 -1.90 26.22
N ALA A 151 -4.02 -2.14 26.79
CA ALA A 151 -5.27 -1.58 26.32
C ALA A 151 -6.08 -0.98 27.47
N GLN A 152 -6.74 0.13 27.18
CA GLN A 152 -7.65 0.77 28.13
C GLN A 152 -8.85 1.35 27.38
N ARG A 153 -10.00 1.40 28.05
CA ARG A 153 -11.21 2.01 27.53
C ARG A 153 -11.08 3.54 27.58
N VAL A 154 -11.44 4.21 26.48
CA VAL A 154 -11.36 5.67 26.32
C VAL A 154 -12.53 6.18 25.51
N ARG A 155 -12.75 7.49 25.53
CA ARG A 155 -13.73 8.18 24.67
C ARG A 155 -13.00 9.10 23.70
N PRO A 156 -12.91 8.77 22.39
CA PRO A 156 -12.36 9.66 21.39
C PRO A 156 -13.08 11.01 21.39
N THR A 157 -12.33 12.08 21.11
CA THR A 157 -12.93 13.41 21.04
C THR A 157 -13.76 13.56 19.77
N ALA A 158 -15.05 13.88 19.91
CA ALA A 158 -15.96 14.18 18.81
C ALA A 158 -16.56 15.58 19.02
N ARG A 159 -16.35 16.50 18.07
CA ARG A 159 -16.85 17.90 18.15
C ARG A 159 -16.53 18.59 19.50
N ARG A 160 -15.31 18.39 20.01
CA ARG A 160 -14.82 18.88 21.32
C ARG A 160 -15.58 18.36 22.53
N ARG A 161 -16.30 17.25 22.40
CA ARG A 161 -16.97 16.54 23.49
C ARG A 161 -16.50 15.08 23.54
N PRO A 162 -16.66 14.39 24.68
CA PRO A 162 -16.41 12.96 24.77
C PRO A 162 -17.39 12.17 23.88
N GLY A 163 -16.87 11.29 23.04
CA GLY A 163 -17.67 10.36 22.24
C GLY A 163 -18.10 9.11 23.02
N GLU A 164 -18.46 8.07 22.25
CA GLU A 164 -18.70 6.73 22.79
C GLU A 164 -17.41 6.08 23.29
N VAL A 165 -17.54 4.93 23.95
CA VAL A 165 -16.39 4.22 24.54
C VAL A 165 -15.78 3.29 23.50
N TYR A 166 -14.46 3.40 23.33
CA TYR A 166 -13.64 2.59 22.44
C TYR A 166 -12.46 2.01 23.22
N TRP A 167 -11.83 0.99 22.64
CA TRP A 167 -10.50 0.57 23.06
C TRP A 167 -9.46 1.53 22.49
N ALA A 168 -8.60 2.07 23.35
CA ALA A 168 -7.29 2.51 22.94
C ALA A 168 -6.30 1.38 23.24
N VAL A 169 -5.49 1.00 22.26
CA VAL A 169 -4.45 -0.02 22.38
C VAL A 169 -3.11 0.64 22.17
N ARG A 170 -2.11 0.27 22.95
CA ARG A 170 -0.72 0.68 22.78
C ARG A 170 0.13 -0.53 22.45
N ARG A 171 1.17 -0.29 21.67
CA ARG A 171 2.22 -1.26 21.38
C ARG A 171 3.57 -0.57 21.49
N ARG A 172 4.54 -1.22 22.10
CA ARG A 172 5.95 -0.82 22.06
C ARG A 172 6.84 -2.03 21.77
N ASN A 173 8.06 -1.78 21.31
CA ASN A 173 9.09 -2.81 21.21
C ASN A 173 9.44 -3.33 22.63
N LEU A 174 10.11 -4.48 22.73
CA LEU A 174 10.46 -5.08 24.03
C LEU A 174 11.41 -4.22 24.87
N ASP A 175 12.17 -3.35 24.22
CA ASP A 175 13.03 -2.33 24.84
C ASP A 175 12.29 -1.02 25.16
N GLY A 176 10.98 -0.98 24.94
CA GLY A 176 10.14 0.20 25.15
C GLY A 176 10.12 1.21 23.99
N SER A 177 10.89 0.97 22.91
CA SER A 177 10.98 1.91 21.78
C SER A 177 9.78 1.86 20.84
N GLU A 178 9.70 2.85 19.94
CA GLU A 178 8.72 2.96 18.85
C GLU A 178 7.24 2.76 19.27
N PRO A 179 6.72 3.58 20.19
CA PRO A 179 5.34 3.46 20.63
C PRO A 179 4.37 3.68 19.47
N ARG A 180 3.41 2.78 19.34
CA ARG A 180 2.27 2.87 18.42
C ARG A 180 0.97 2.83 19.21
N TYR A 181 -0.01 3.55 18.68
CA TYR A 181 -1.33 3.69 19.28
C TYR A 181 -2.37 3.28 18.26
N TYR A 182 -3.40 2.58 18.73
CA TYR A 182 -4.52 2.16 17.93
C TYR A 182 -5.81 2.52 18.63
N LEU A 183 -6.84 2.75 17.83
CA LEU A 183 -8.22 2.87 18.29
C LEU A 183 -9.04 1.70 17.76
N SER A 184 -9.95 1.17 18.56
CA SER A 184 -10.81 0.04 18.18
C SER A 184 -12.23 0.17 18.74
N ASN A 185 -13.22 -0.12 17.89
CA ASN A 185 -14.64 -0.19 18.26
C ASN A 185 -15.05 -1.59 18.79
N ALA A 186 -14.09 -2.46 19.09
CA ALA A 186 -14.40 -3.80 19.53
C ALA A 186 -15.19 -3.83 20.86
N PRO A 187 -16.03 -4.87 21.06
CA PRO A 187 -16.69 -5.12 22.34
C PRO A 187 -15.74 -5.11 23.55
N ASP A 188 -16.28 -4.84 24.74
CA ASP A 188 -15.53 -4.78 26.00
C ASP A 188 -15.01 -6.16 26.48
N ASP A 189 -15.61 -7.25 26.01
CA ASP A 189 -15.15 -8.62 26.24
C ASP A 189 -14.06 -9.09 25.26
N THR A 190 -13.62 -8.23 24.32
CA THR A 190 -12.60 -8.60 23.33
C THR A 190 -11.23 -8.76 23.98
N PRO A 191 -10.57 -9.94 23.85
CA PRO A 191 -9.24 -10.17 24.41
C PRO A 191 -8.16 -9.27 23.81
N LEU A 192 -7.17 -8.88 24.63
CA LEU A 192 -6.04 -8.05 24.21
C LEU A 192 -5.25 -8.70 23.07
N GLU A 193 -5.11 -10.03 23.09
CA GLU A 193 -4.44 -10.82 22.07
C GLU A 193 -5.12 -10.69 20.71
N THR A 194 -6.44 -10.57 20.67
CA THR A 194 -7.19 -10.34 19.43
C THR A 194 -6.90 -8.95 18.89
N LEU A 195 -6.94 -7.93 19.74
CA LEU A 195 -6.61 -6.54 19.37
C LEU A 195 -5.16 -6.43 18.87
N ALA A 196 -4.23 -7.08 19.56
CA ALA A 196 -2.81 -7.14 19.21
C ALA A 196 -2.58 -7.86 17.88
N TYR A 197 -3.25 -8.99 17.64
CA TYR A 197 -3.16 -9.73 16.39
C TYR A 197 -3.66 -8.90 15.20
N VAL A 198 -4.83 -8.26 15.33
CA VAL A 198 -5.41 -7.44 14.26
C VAL A 198 -4.54 -6.21 14.00
N GLY A 199 -4.15 -5.46 15.04
CA GLY A 199 -3.26 -4.29 14.90
C GLY A 199 -1.87 -4.66 14.36
N GLY A 200 -1.34 -5.83 14.74
CA GLY A 200 -0.06 -6.36 14.26
C GLY A 200 -0.09 -6.87 12.81
N SER A 201 -1.27 -7.02 12.21
CA SER A 201 -1.41 -7.59 10.85
C SER A 201 -1.09 -6.60 9.72
N ARG A 202 -0.89 -5.31 10.02
CA ARG A 202 -0.54 -4.26 9.04
C ARG A 202 0.71 -4.59 8.21
N TRP A 203 1.71 -5.24 8.84
CA TRP A 203 2.96 -5.63 8.18
C TRP A 203 2.74 -6.54 6.95
N ARG A 204 1.67 -7.36 6.95
CA ARG A 204 1.39 -8.28 5.84
C ARG A 204 1.09 -7.52 4.56
N ILE A 205 0.43 -6.37 4.67
CA ILE A 205 0.10 -5.52 3.52
C ILE A 205 1.37 -4.90 2.92
N GLU A 206 2.27 -4.36 3.75
CA GLU A 206 3.55 -3.81 3.27
C GLU A 206 4.40 -4.88 2.58
N THR A 207 4.50 -6.07 3.19
CA THR A 207 5.18 -7.22 2.60
C THR A 207 4.58 -7.60 1.25
N GLU A 208 3.25 -7.65 1.18
CA GLU A 208 2.54 -8.00 -0.04
C GLU A 208 2.78 -6.97 -1.14
N PHE A 209 2.79 -5.66 -0.82
CA PHE A 209 3.13 -4.61 -1.78
C PHE A 209 4.55 -4.77 -2.33
N GLU A 210 5.55 -4.95 -1.46
CA GLU A 210 6.94 -5.13 -1.92
C GLU A 210 7.12 -6.38 -2.77
N THR A 211 6.41 -7.45 -2.40
CA THR A 211 6.43 -8.71 -3.14
C THR A 211 5.70 -8.58 -4.48
N GLU A 212 4.57 -7.86 -4.56
CA GLU A 212 3.84 -7.63 -5.83
C GLU A 212 4.61 -6.69 -6.78
N LYS A 213 5.32 -5.68 -6.27
CA LYS A 213 6.22 -4.86 -7.10
C LYS A 213 7.30 -5.72 -7.74
N SER A 214 7.93 -6.57 -6.94
CA SER A 214 9.06 -7.40 -7.39
C SER A 214 8.64 -8.53 -8.34
N ASP A 215 7.55 -9.22 -8.05
CA ASP A 215 7.17 -10.44 -8.77
C ASP A 215 6.34 -10.13 -10.03
N VAL A 216 5.47 -9.12 -9.97
CA VAL A 216 4.46 -8.85 -11.02
C VAL A 216 4.48 -7.42 -11.53
N GLY A 217 5.49 -6.62 -11.17
CA GLY A 217 5.68 -5.27 -11.68
C GLY A 217 4.53 -4.32 -11.31
N LEU A 218 4.01 -4.41 -10.08
CA LEU A 218 2.87 -3.60 -9.63
C LEU A 218 3.09 -2.08 -9.85
N ASP A 219 4.33 -1.61 -9.75
CA ASP A 219 4.75 -0.22 -10.00
C ASP A 219 5.47 -0.01 -11.34
N GLU A 220 5.58 -1.04 -12.18
CA GLU A 220 6.26 -0.99 -13.49
C GLU A 220 5.30 -0.62 -14.63
N TYR A 221 4.62 0.52 -14.51
CA TYR A 221 3.73 1.03 -15.56
C TYR A 221 4.02 2.48 -15.95
N GLU A 222 3.85 2.77 -17.25
CA GLU A 222 3.93 4.15 -17.79
C GLU A 222 2.59 4.63 -18.37
N THR A 223 1.50 3.94 -18.04
CA THR A 223 0.18 4.27 -18.55
C THR A 223 -0.31 5.64 -18.05
N ARG A 224 -0.99 6.36 -18.93
CA ARG A 224 -1.57 7.69 -18.67
C ARG A 224 -3.09 7.71 -18.77
N THR A 225 -3.71 6.56 -19.04
CA THR A 225 -5.15 6.45 -19.17
C THR A 225 -5.74 5.71 -17.99
N TRP A 226 -6.97 6.08 -17.62
CA TRP A 226 -7.75 5.45 -16.57
C TRP A 226 -7.87 3.94 -16.80
N ALA A 227 -8.29 3.54 -18.00
CA ALA A 227 -8.43 2.13 -18.37
C ALA A 227 -7.07 1.40 -18.35
N GLY A 228 -6.01 2.02 -18.86
CA GLY A 228 -4.69 1.41 -18.87
C GLY A 228 -4.14 1.13 -17.46
N TRP A 229 -4.35 2.06 -16.51
CA TRP A 229 -3.99 1.81 -15.11
C TRP A 229 -4.81 0.67 -14.52
N HIS A 230 -6.12 0.66 -14.74
CA HIS A 230 -6.98 -0.39 -14.21
C HIS A 230 -6.64 -1.76 -14.81
N HIS A 231 -6.34 -1.84 -16.11
CA HIS A 231 -5.90 -3.07 -16.76
C HIS A 231 -4.58 -3.56 -16.17
N HIS A 232 -3.55 -2.71 -16.09
CA HIS A 232 -2.25 -3.07 -15.52
C HIS A 232 -2.39 -3.65 -14.12
N ILE A 233 -3.00 -2.89 -13.20
CA ILE A 233 -3.12 -3.34 -11.81
C ILE A 233 -4.02 -4.58 -11.73
N THR A 234 -5.05 -4.74 -12.57
CA THR A 234 -5.84 -6.00 -12.60
C THR A 234 -4.96 -7.19 -12.99
N MET A 235 -4.13 -7.05 -14.01
CA MET A 235 -3.21 -8.11 -14.43
C MET A 235 -2.17 -8.43 -13.35
N CYS A 236 -1.62 -7.43 -12.66
CA CYS A 236 -0.73 -7.66 -11.53
C CYS A 236 -1.41 -8.42 -10.40
N LEU A 237 -2.63 -8.02 -10.01
CA LEU A 237 -3.40 -8.73 -8.97
C LEU A 237 -3.69 -10.19 -9.36
N LEU A 238 -4.06 -10.44 -10.63
CA LEU A 238 -4.28 -11.79 -11.14
C LEU A 238 -2.98 -12.62 -11.16
N GLY A 239 -1.87 -12.03 -11.61
CA GLY A 239 -0.55 -12.67 -11.59
C GLY A 239 -0.10 -13.01 -10.17
N GLY A 240 -0.29 -12.09 -9.22
CA GLY A 240 0.03 -12.30 -7.81
C GLY A 240 -0.81 -13.42 -7.20
N ALA A 241 -2.10 -13.45 -7.49
CA ALA A 241 -3.00 -14.54 -7.07
C ALA A 241 -2.57 -15.89 -7.66
N PHE A 242 -2.23 -15.95 -8.94
CA PHE A 242 -1.72 -17.16 -9.60
C PHE A 242 -0.44 -17.69 -8.95
N LEU A 243 0.54 -16.82 -8.68
CA LEU A 243 1.78 -17.19 -8.01
C LEU A 243 1.54 -17.68 -6.57
N LEU A 244 0.60 -17.05 -5.85
CA LEU A 244 0.22 -17.48 -4.51
C LEU A 244 -0.43 -18.87 -4.53
N THR A 245 -1.34 -19.14 -5.48
CA THR A 245 -1.96 -20.47 -5.63
C THR A 245 -0.90 -21.54 -5.92
N LEU A 246 0.02 -21.28 -6.85
CA LEU A 246 1.12 -22.21 -7.12
C LEU A 246 2.02 -22.43 -5.90
N GLN A 247 2.29 -21.39 -5.11
CA GLN A 247 3.05 -21.53 -3.87
C GLN A 247 2.36 -22.45 -2.88
N GLN A 248 1.04 -22.33 -2.73
CA GLN A 248 0.25 -23.18 -1.85
C GLN A 248 0.27 -24.64 -2.33
N ASP A 249 0.01 -24.86 -3.63
CA ASP A 249 0.01 -26.20 -4.23
C ASP A 249 1.38 -26.88 -4.14
N TRP A 250 2.46 -26.14 -4.40
CA TRP A 250 3.81 -26.70 -4.34
C TRP A 250 4.30 -26.84 -2.89
N GLY A 251 3.76 -26.05 -1.96
CA GLY A 251 4.08 -26.09 -0.54
C GLY A 251 3.79 -27.43 0.14
N GLU A 252 2.82 -28.19 -0.37
CA GLU A 252 2.54 -29.56 0.10
C GLU A 252 3.72 -30.51 -0.12
N LYS A 253 4.45 -30.34 -1.23
CA LYS A 253 5.59 -31.18 -1.62
C LYS A 253 6.93 -30.56 -1.26
N MET A 254 7.00 -29.24 -1.22
CA MET A 254 8.18 -28.45 -0.89
C MET A 254 7.84 -27.50 0.26
N PRO A 255 7.81 -28.01 1.50
CA PRO A 255 7.63 -27.17 2.68
C PRO A 255 8.68 -26.05 2.67
N GLN A 256 8.26 -24.81 2.90
CA GLN A 256 9.07 -23.58 2.83
C GLN A 256 9.29 -22.96 1.45
N ILE A 257 8.64 -23.43 0.38
CA ILE A 257 8.73 -22.73 -0.90
C ILE A 257 8.16 -21.31 -0.81
N THR A 258 8.92 -20.34 -1.32
CA THR A 258 8.58 -18.92 -1.30
C THR A 258 8.03 -18.45 -2.65
N ARG A 259 7.21 -17.40 -2.64
CA ARG A 259 6.64 -16.83 -3.88
C ARG A 259 7.70 -16.42 -4.91
N PRO A 260 8.85 -15.80 -4.54
CA PRO A 260 9.92 -15.50 -5.49
C PRO A 260 10.55 -16.74 -6.14
N GLN A 261 10.62 -17.88 -5.42
CA GLN A 261 11.09 -19.14 -6.00
C GLN A 261 10.08 -19.70 -7.01
N VAL A 262 8.79 -19.65 -6.68
CA VAL A 262 7.72 -20.03 -7.61
C VAL A 262 7.78 -19.17 -8.86
N TYR A 263 7.84 -17.85 -8.70
CA TYR A 263 7.99 -16.90 -9.80
C TYR A 263 9.19 -17.26 -10.69
N ARG A 264 10.36 -17.54 -10.09
CA ARG A 264 11.55 -17.95 -10.83
C ARG A 264 11.30 -19.20 -11.68
N VAL A 265 10.68 -20.24 -11.13
CA VAL A 265 10.37 -21.46 -11.87
C VAL A 265 9.40 -21.17 -13.02
N VAL A 266 8.29 -20.49 -12.75
CA VAL A 266 7.29 -20.11 -13.75
C VAL A 266 7.93 -19.32 -14.89
N ARG A 267 8.79 -18.33 -14.57
CA ARG A 267 9.48 -17.51 -15.57
C ARG A 267 10.41 -18.32 -16.49
N GLU A 268 11.00 -19.40 -16.00
CA GLU A 268 11.84 -20.29 -16.82
C GLU A 268 11.02 -21.33 -17.60
N LEU A 269 9.84 -21.72 -17.10
CA LEU A 269 8.95 -22.70 -17.76
C LEU A 269 8.03 -22.06 -18.81
N LEU A 270 7.64 -20.80 -18.64
CA LEU A 270 6.79 -20.11 -19.58
C LEU A 270 7.51 -19.97 -20.94
N PRO A 271 6.80 -20.21 -22.06
CA PRO A 271 7.36 -20.02 -23.39
C PRO A 271 7.91 -18.60 -23.53
N LYS A 272 9.21 -18.48 -23.73
CA LYS A 272 9.84 -17.19 -24.03
C LYS A 272 9.69 -16.92 -25.51
N GLU A 273 9.10 -15.77 -25.83
CA GLU A 273 9.05 -15.28 -27.20
C GLU A 273 10.49 -15.11 -27.70
N ARG A 274 10.80 -15.74 -28.84
CA ARG A 274 12.12 -15.65 -29.47
C ARG A 274 12.03 -14.63 -30.58
N PHE A 275 12.55 -13.44 -30.33
CA PHE A 275 12.57 -12.38 -31.34
C PHE A 275 13.67 -12.60 -32.37
N GLY A 276 13.32 -12.45 -33.65
CA GLY A 276 14.30 -12.36 -34.73
C GLY A 276 15.03 -11.01 -34.74
N PRO A 277 16.17 -10.89 -35.46
CA PRO A 277 16.90 -9.63 -35.56
C PRO A 277 16.06 -8.43 -36.04
N GLU A 278 15.14 -8.65 -36.99
CA GLU A 278 14.28 -7.57 -37.51
C GLU A 278 13.25 -7.09 -36.49
N GLU A 279 12.64 -8.00 -35.74
CA GLU A 279 11.69 -7.67 -34.67
C GLU A 279 12.38 -6.91 -33.54
N LEU A 280 13.60 -7.31 -33.18
CA LEU A 280 14.42 -6.59 -32.20
C LEU A 280 14.76 -5.17 -32.67
N LEU A 281 15.11 -4.99 -33.96
CA LEU A 281 15.36 -3.67 -34.53
C LEU A 281 14.09 -2.81 -34.57
N GLY A 282 12.94 -3.39 -34.91
CA GLY A 282 11.65 -2.73 -34.85
C GLY A 282 11.31 -2.26 -33.43
N TRP A 283 11.46 -3.15 -32.44
CA TRP A 283 11.29 -2.81 -31.04
C TRP A 283 12.22 -1.69 -30.58
N LEU A 284 13.51 -1.73 -30.96
CA LEU A 284 14.47 -0.66 -30.65
C LEU A 284 14.06 0.68 -31.27
N ALA A 285 13.58 0.67 -32.52
CA ALA A 285 13.08 1.87 -33.19
C ALA A 285 11.87 2.45 -32.44
N ASP A 286 10.93 1.60 -32.00
CA ASP A 286 9.77 2.01 -31.20
C ASP A 286 10.17 2.59 -29.84
N VAL A 287 11.13 1.97 -29.15
CA VAL A 287 11.71 2.48 -27.90
C VAL A 287 12.34 3.85 -28.13
N GLN A 288 13.16 4.01 -29.16
CA GLN A 288 13.79 5.30 -29.48
C GLN A 288 12.75 6.37 -29.81
N ALA A 289 11.71 6.02 -30.57
CA ALA A 289 10.61 6.93 -30.89
C ALA A 289 9.83 7.35 -29.63
N ARG A 290 9.60 6.43 -28.68
CA ARG A 290 8.99 6.74 -27.37
C ARG A 290 9.87 7.67 -26.54
N ASN A 291 11.16 7.38 -26.44
CA ASN A 291 12.13 8.20 -25.71
C ASN A 291 12.19 9.63 -26.27
N GLU A 292 12.17 9.76 -27.59
CA GLU A 292 12.16 11.07 -28.25
C GLU A 292 10.87 11.85 -27.96
N ARG A 293 9.70 11.20 -27.97
CA ARG A 293 8.43 11.82 -27.54
C ARG A 293 8.49 12.30 -26.09
N ALA A 294 9.01 11.47 -25.18
CA ALA A 294 9.19 11.83 -23.77
C ALA A 294 10.14 13.01 -23.60
N ARG A 295 11.28 13.01 -24.30
CA ARG A 295 12.26 14.10 -24.32
C ARG A 295 11.61 15.42 -24.76
N ARG A 296 10.85 15.42 -25.85
CA ARG A 296 10.12 16.60 -26.34
C ARG A 296 9.11 17.11 -25.31
N SER A 297 8.37 16.22 -24.65
CA SER A 297 7.43 16.61 -23.59
C SER A 297 8.15 17.25 -22.39
N HIS A 298 9.28 16.69 -21.95
CA HIS A 298 10.10 17.28 -20.89
C HIS A 298 10.66 18.65 -21.29
N GLN A 299 11.12 18.80 -22.53
CA GLN A 299 11.59 20.07 -23.06
C GLN A 299 10.48 21.12 -23.06
N LYS A 300 9.30 20.79 -23.56
CA LYS A 300 8.13 21.71 -23.55
C LYS A 300 7.78 22.16 -22.13
N ARG A 301 7.76 21.23 -21.17
CA ARG A 301 7.47 21.54 -19.77
C ARG A 301 8.55 22.42 -19.13
N ARG A 302 9.84 22.15 -19.40
CA ARG A 302 10.95 22.96 -18.88
C ARG A 302 10.95 24.37 -19.49
N ALA A 303 10.67 24.49 -20.79
CA ALA A 303 10.54 25.78 -21.46
C ALA A 303 9.37 26.61 -20.93
N ALA A 304 8.23 25.97 -20.63
CA ALA A 304 7.09 26.66 -20.00
C ALA A 304 7.40 27.18 -18.58
N LEU A 305 8.27 26.49 -17.84
CA LEU A 305 8.70 26.91 -16.49
C LEU A 305 9.83 27.94 -16.51
N ASN A 306 10.65 27.96 -17.57
CA ASN A 306 11.72 28.95 -17.75
C ASN A 306 11.77 29.42 -19.22
N PRO A 307 10.96 30.43 -19.58
CA PRO A 307 10.84 30.92 -20.96
C PRO A 307 12.11 31.59 -21.49
N HIS A 308 12.99 32.02 -20.58
CA HIS A 308 14.23 32.76 -20.88
C HIS A 308 15.49 31.90 -20.74
N ALA A 309 15.34 30.58 -20.59
CA ALA A 309 16.48 29.67 -20.52
C ALA A 309 17.31 29.77 -21.83
N SER A 310 18.50 30.34 -21.73
CA SER A 310 19.50 30.29 -22.80
C SER A 310 20.10 28.88 -22.90
N GLY A 311 20.52 28.50 -24.12
CA GLY A 311 21.21 27.22 -24.33
C GLY A 311 22.50 27.13 -23.50
N LEU A 312 22.96 25.90 -23.25
CA LEU A 312 24.24 25.68 -22.59
C LEU A 312 25.35 26.43 -23.35
N PRO A 313 26.21 27.21 -22.66
CA PRO A 313 27.35 27.84 -23.31
C PRO A 313 28.25 26.77 -23.96
N PRO A 314 28.86 27.07 -25.13
CA PRO A 314 29.64 26.10 -25.91
C PRO A 314 30.74 25.37 -25.13
N CYS A 315 31.29 26.02 -24.09
CA CYS A 315 32.33 25.47 -23.23
C CYS A 315 31.90 24.24 -22.41
N LEU A 316 30.60 24.00 -22.23
CA LEU A 316 30.09 22.86 -21.48
C LEU A 316 29.91 21.58 -22.32
N PHE A 317 30.11 21.64 -23.64
CA PHE A 317 30.06 20.47 -24.54
C PHE A 317 31.41 19.75 -24.68
N ALA A 318 32.50 20.30 -24.14
CA ALA A 318 33.85 19.84 -24.44
C ALA A 318 34.30 18.54 -23.72
N GLU A 319 33.51 17.95 -22.83
CA GLU A 319 33.95 16.80 -22.02
C GLU A 319 32.99 15.57 -22.02
N ALA A 320 32.22 15.35 -23.09
CA ALA A 320 31.37 14.15 -23.20
C ALA A 320 31.87 13.17 -24.29
N ASN A 321 32.80 12.30 -23.89
CA ASN A 321 33.04 10.91 -24.36
C ASN A 321 33.49 10.68 -25.84
N PRO A 322 34.72 10.20 -26.11
CA PRO A 322 35.31 10.07 -27.45
C PRO A 322 34.86 8.85 -28.29
N LEU A 323 33.75 8.17 -27.97
CA LEU A 323 33.35 6.93 -28.66
C LEU A 323 32.38 7.09 -29.84
N ARG A 324 32.38 8.23 -30.53
CA ARG A 324 31.66 8.36 -31.82
C ARG A 324 32.55 9.00 -32.88
N THR A 325 33.27 8.15 -33.60
CA THR A 325 33.36 8.11 -35.07
C THR A 325 34.44 7.10 -35.42
N ASN A 326 34.05 5.90 -35.87
CA ASN A 326 34.91 5.15 -36.75
C ASN A 326 34.09 4.82 -38.00
N PRO A 327 34.37 5.44 -39.16
CA PRO A 327 33.75 5.03 -40.40
C PRO A 327 34.23 3.62 -40.71
N LEU A 328 33.31 2.73 -41.09
CA LEU A 328 33.61 1.38 -41.55
C LEU A 328 34.49 1.44 -42.81
N GLY A 329 35.80 1.47 -42.60
CA GLY A 329 36.81 1.18 -43.60
C GLY A 329 37.05 -0.32 -43.68
N HIS A 330 36.93 -0.86 -44.88
CA HIS A 330 37.23 -2.22 -45.31
C HIS A 330 38.15 -3.05 -44.37
N ALA A 331 37.60 -4.10 -43.76
CA ALA A 331 38.37 -5.22 -43.23
C ALA A 331 37.80 -6.54 -43.74
N ARG A 332 38.70 -7.32 -44.34
CA ARG A 332 38.56 -8.57 -45.09
C ARG A 332 37.75 -9.65 -44.36
N THR A 333 37.04 -10.44 -45.17
CA THR A 333 36.57 -11.79 -44.89
C THR A 333 37.59 -12.63 -44.12
N ALA A 334 37.22 -13.06 -42.91
CA ALA A 334 37.85 -14.17 -42.22
C ALA A 334 36.75 -15.19 -41.89
N SER A 335 36.77 -16.28 -42.65
CA SER A 335 35.94 -17.47 -42.47
C SER A 335 36.23 -18.11 -41.11
N ILE A 336 35.20 -18.39 -40.33
CA ILE A 336 35.29 -19.26 -39.14
C ILE A 336 34.61 -20.59 -39.52
N PRO A 337 35.29 -21.74 -39.37
CA PRO A 337 34.82 -23.02 -39.91
C PRO A 337 33.70 -23.62 -39.06
N ALA A 338 32.78 -24.29 -39.74
CA ALA A 338 31.76 -25.16 -39.16
C ALA A 338 32.44 -26.31 -38.40
N ARG A 339 32.00 -26.55 -37.16
CA ARG A 339 32.25 -27.81 -36.47
C ARG A 339 31.05 -28.71 -36.70
N ASP A 340 31.25 -29.67 -37.59
CA ASP A 340 30.52 -30.93 -37.60
C ASP A 340 30.68 -31.63 -36.24
N SER A 341 29.59 -32.16 -35.72
CA SER A 341 29.62 -33.25 -34.75
C SER A 341 28.43 -34.14 -35.01
N ALA A 342 28.73 -35.25 -35.67
CA ALA A 342 27.81 -36.31 -36.04
C ALA A 342 27.17 -36.97 -34.83
N VAL A 343 25.93 -37.41 -35.05
CA VAL A 343 25.15 -38.33 -34.22
C VAL A 343 25.75 -39.73 -34.29
N GLY A 344 25.78 -40.44 -33.15
CA GLY A 344 25.87 -41.90 -33.08
C GLY A 344 25.77 -42.44 -31.64
N PRO A 345 25.13 -43.59 -31.37
CA PRO A 345 24.33 -43.83 -30.15
C PRO A 345 24.89 -44.90 -29.18
N HIS A 346 24.16 -45.09 -28.05
CA HIS A 346 24.09 -46.22 -27.08
C HIS A 346 24.67 -45.98 -25.66
N PRO A 347 24.26 -46.77 -24.63
CA PRO A 347 22.91 -47.18 -24.24
C PRO A 347 22.66 -47.01 -22.71
N ALA A 348 21.48 -47.46 -22.27
CA ALA A 348 20.98 -47.53 -20.90
C ALA A 348 21.93 -48.18 -19.87
N GLY A 349 21.81 -47.73 -18.61
CA GLY A 349 22.33 -48.38 -17.41
C GLY A 349 21.73 -47.73 -16.15
N GLU A 350 21.01 -48.54 -15.37
CA GLU A 350 20.40 -48.26 -14.07
C GLU A 350 21.42 -47.79 -13.01
N ILE A 351 21.03 -46.86 -12.13
CA ILE A 351 20.66 -47.02 -10.71
C ILE A 351 19.98 -45.73 -10.24
#